data_AF-B7WWN1-F1
#
_entry.id   AF-B7WWN1-F1
#
_cell.length_a   1.000
_cell.length_b   1.000
_cell.length_c   1.000
_cell.angle_alpha   90.00
_cell.angle_beta   90.00
_cell.angle_gamma   90.00
#
_symmetry.space_group_name_H-M   'P 1'
#
loop_
_entity.id
_entity.type
_entity.pdbx_description
1 polymer ?
#
loop_
_entity_poly.entity_id
_entity_poly.type
_entity_poly.pdbx_seq_one_letter_code
_entity_poly.pdbx_strand_id
1 'polypeptide(L)'
;MSTVFNFTFVPWFRSVAPYIHKFRHQTFVVGLTGEAIDAGKLSSIVQDLAMIQAMGVKIVLVHGFRPQVNEQLRLKGQEPRYYNGMRVTDSIALDCAQEAAGQLRYEIEAAFSQGLPNTPMAGARVRVISGNFLTARPVGIVDGVDFMHSGLVRKVDVEGIRSALDSEAMVLVSPFGFSPTGEAFNLSMEEVATRVAIELKADKLLFLTEVPGVRMDPCGPADENNPIDTELPLDAARRLLAQLPPAQQPTDVGFYLQHCVRACEHGVERSHILPFSTDGALLLEIYVHDGIGTMVIDEKLEELREATIDDVGGIIQLIEPFERDGTLVKRDRTEIERDIASYTVIEHDGVIFGCAALHPYLEAKTAEMAAVTVSPKSQGTGDGEKLLKRIEQRARALGCETMFVLTTRTMHWFIKRGFQPVEPEWLPEARKAKYNWGRKSQVLVKKL
;
A
#
# COMPACT_ATOMS: atom_id res chain seq x y z
N MET A 1 32.98 11.80 1.06
CA MET A 1 31.67 11.61 1.73
C MET A 1 31.88 11.85 3.22
N SER A 2 31.04 12.68 3.86
CA SER A 2 31.19 12.95 5.29
C SER A 2 30.86 11.70 6.11
N THR A 3 31.50 11.53 7.26
CA THR A 3 31.26 10.41 8.18
C THR A 3 29.79 10.30 8.61
N VAL A 4 29.05 11.41 8.66
CA VAL A 4 27.61 11.47 8.99
C VAL A 4 26.76 10.71 7.97
N PHE A 5 27.09 10.78 6.68
CA PHE A 5 26.33 10.11 5.62
C PHE A 5 26.37 8.58 5.75
N ASN A 6 27.50 8.03 6.22
CA ASN A 6 27.64 6.58 6.40
C ASN A 6 26.77 6.03 7.55
N PHE A 7 26.57 6.81 8.62
CA PHE A 7 25.79 6.39 9.79
C PHE A 7 24.27 6.38 9.52
N THR A 8 23.78 7.18 8.58
CA THR A 8 22.36 7.18 8.18
C THR A 8 22.10 6.26 6.98
N PHE A 9 23.00 6.21 6.00
CA PHE A 9 22.82 5.40 4.79
C PHE A 9 22.76 3.90 5.08
N VAL A 10 23.70 3.35 5.86
CA VAL A 10 23.78 1.89 6.08
C VAL A 10 22.55 1.34 6.82
N PRO A 11 22.07 1.95 7.93
CA PRO A 11 20.84 1.52 8.57
C PRO A 11 19.61 1.69 7.67
N TRP A 12 19.51 2.81 6.95
CA TRP A 12 18.41 3.07 6.02
C TRP A 12 18.37 2.00 4.91
N PHE A 13 19.49 1.72 4.25
CA PHE A 13 19.57 0.72 3.19
C PHE A 13 19.21 -0.69 3.71
N ARG A 14 19.61 -1.04 4.94
CA ARG A 14 19.20 -2.28 5.60
C ARG A 14 17.69 -2.32 5.90
N SER A 15 17.08 -1.20 6.26
CA SER A 15 15.64 -1.13 6.50
C SER A 15 14.80 -1.26 5.23
N VAL A 16 15.38 -0.95 4.07
CA VAL A 16 14.73 -1.09 2.76
C VAL A 16 14.82 -2.53 2.20
N ALA A 17 15.86 -3.29 2.56
CA ALA A 17 16.10 -4.62 2.01
C ALA A 17 14.91 -5.60 2.10
N PRO A 18 14.12 -5.66 3.20
CA PRO A 18 12.93 -6.51 3.26
C PRO A 18 11.90 -6.20 2.17
N TYR A 19 11.68 -4.91 1.89
CA TYR A 19 10.75 -4.47 0.84
C TYR A 19 11.25 -4.85 -0.55
N ILE A 20 12.57 -4.77 -0.80
CA ILE A 20 13.16 -5.25 -2.07
C ILE A 20 12.88 -6.75 -2.26
N HIS A 21 13.06 -7.57 -1.22
CA HIS A 21 12.77 -9.00 -1.30
C HIS A 21 11.29 -9.30 -1.49
N LYS A 22 10.42 -8.55 -0.80
CA LYS A 22 8.96 -8.70 -0.87
C LYS A 22 8.41 -8.40 -2.26
N PHE A 23 8.83 -7.28 -2.86
CA PHE A 23 8.28 -6.80 -4.12
C PHE A 23 8.95 -7.39 -5.36
N ARG A 24 10.03 -8.14 -5.19
CA ARG A 24 10.70 -8.82 -6.29
C ARG A 24 9.71 -9.76 -7.00
N HIS A 25 9.70 -9.70 -8.33
CA HIS A 25 8.80 -10.44 -9.23
C HIS A 25 7.32 -10.06 -9.16
N GLN A 26 6.92 -9.13 -8.28
CA GLN A 26 5.57 -8.57 -8.27
C GLN A 26 5.33 -7.70 -9.51
N THR A 27 4.06 -7.60 -9.91
CA THR A 27 3.60 -6.82 -11.06
C THR A 27 2.95 -5.54 -10.59
N PHE A 28 3.55 -4.40 -10.94
CA PHE A 28 3.02 -3.07 -10.65
C PHE A 28 2.49 -2.44 -11.93
N VAL A 29 1.28 -1.90 -11.86
CA VAL A 29 0.72 -1.05 -12.91
C VAL A 29 0.84 0.40 -12.45
N VAL A 30 1.53 1.23 -13.22
CA VAL A 30 1.76 2.63 -12.89
C VAL A 30 1.03 3.51 -13.90
N GLY A 31 0.04 4.26 -13.43
CA GLY A 31 -0.63 5.32 -14.18
C GLY A 31 0.11 6.64 -14.02
N LEU A 32 0.76 7.12 -15.07
CA LEU A 32 1.49 8.40 -15.10
C LEU A 32 0.62 9.45 -15.78
N THR A 33 0.18 10.50 -15.07
CA THR A 33 -0.65 11.55 -15.68
C THR A 33 0.13 12.36 -16.71
N GLY A 34 -0.58 12.94 -17.69
CA GLY A 34 0.04 13.80 -18.71
C GLY A 34 0.53 15.12 -18.11
N GLU A 35 -0.09 15.52 -17.01
CA GLU A 35 0.24 16.66 -16.16
C GLU A 35 1.65 16.51 -15.55
N ALA A 36 2.05 15.30 -15.15
CA ALA A 36 3.40 15.04 -14.66
C ALA A 36 4.45 15.27 -15.76
N ILE A 37 4.14 14.88 -17.00
CA ILE A 37 5.03 15.06 -18.14
C ILE A 37 5.13 16.55 -18.51
N ASP A 38 4.00 17.25 -18.57
CA ASP A 38 3.93 18.70 -18.82
C ASP A 38 4.69 19.50 -17.74
N ALA A 39 4.64 19.05 -16.49
CA ALA A 39 5.41 19.61 -15.37
C ALA A 39 6.92 19.25 -15.40
N GLY A 40 7.40 18.56 -16.43
CA GLY A 40 8.81 18.21 -16.59
C GLY A 40 9.32 17.10 -15.66
N LYS A 41 8.42 16.29 -15.08
CA LYS A 41 8.77 15.24 -14.10
C LYS A 41 9.17 13.90 -14.73
N LEU A 42 9.05 13.76 -16.05
CA LEU A 42 9.31 12.50 -16.75
C LEU A 42 10.69 11.91 -16.45
N SER A 43 11.75 12.74 -16.42
CA SER A 43 13.13 12.27 -16.23
C SER A 43 13.36 11.63 -14.85
N SER A 44 12.87 12.24 -13.77
CA SER A 44 13.02 11.69 -12.42
C SER A 44 12.17 10.43 -12.24
N ILE A 45 10.92 10.43 -12.73
CA ILE A 45 10.02 9.27 -12.67
C ILE A 45 10.59 8.08 -13.44
N VAL A 46 11.19 8.31 -14.61
CA VAL A 46 11.86 7.27 -15.40
C VAL A 46 13.05 6.66 -14.65
N GLN A 47 13.84 7.47 -13.95
CA GLN A 47 14.94 6.98 -13.12
C GLN A 47 14.43 6.11 -11.97
N ASP A 48 13.37 6.54 -11.29
CA ASP A 48 12.74 5.77 -10.21
C ASP A 48 12.21 4.42 -10.73
N LEU A 49 11.46 4.43 -11.84
CA LEU A 49 10.91 3.21 -12.44
C LEU A 49 12.01 2.27 -12.92
N ALA A 50 13.10 2.79 -13.49
CA ALA A 50 14.25 1.98 -13.89
C ALA A 50 14.92 1.32 -12.68
N MET A 51 15.04 2.02 -11.55
CA MET A 51 15.56 1.44 -10.29
C MET A 51 14.64 0.34 -9.76
N ILE A 52 13.33 0.59 -9.73
CA ILE A 52 12.32 -0.37 -9.26
C ILE A 52 12.36 -1.64 -10.12
N GLN A 53 12.46 -1.49 -11.44
CA GLN A 53 12.62 -2.63 -12.37
C GLN A 53 13.95 -3.37 -12.13
N ALA A 54 15.06 -2.65 -11.93
CA ALA A 54 16.36 -3.26 -11.65
C ALA A 54 16.37 -4.07 -10.33
N MET A 55 15.52 -3.71 -9.37
CA MET A 55 15.28 -4.48 -8.14
C MET A 55 14.42 -5.75 -8.36
N GLY A 56 13.86 -5.91 -9.56
CA GLY A 56 13.19 -7.13 -10.03
C GLY A 56 11.66 -7.03 -10.08
N VAL A 57 11.09 -5.83 -9.95
CA VAL A 57 9.65 -5.58 -10.11
C VAL A 57 9.28 -5.56 -11.59
N LYS A 58 8.16 -6.20 -11.96
CA LYS A 58 7.59 -6.18 -13.30
C LYS A 58 6.69 -4.95 -13.44
N ILE A 59 6.96 -4.07 -14.41
CA ILE A 59 6.27 -2.78 -14.54
C ILE A 59 5.45 -2.72 -15.82
N VAL A 60 4.18 -2.37 -15.68
CA VAL A 60 3.33 -1.88 -16.77
C VAL A 60 3.07 -0.40 -16.56
N LEU A 61 3.60 0.44 -17.44
CA LEU A 61 3.43 1.89 -17.42
C LEU A 61 2.29 2.28 -18.36
N VAL A 62 1.26 2.94 -17.82
CA VAL A 62 0.17 3.54 -18.58
C VAL A 62 0.31 5.06 -18.49
N HIS A 63 0.46 5.75 -19.61
CA HIS A 63 0.66 7.21 -19.60
C HIS A 63 -0.61 7.96 -19.99
N GLY A 64 -0.87 9.10 -19.36
CA GLY A 64 -1.91 10.04 -19.76
C GLY A 64 -1.35 11.10 -20.70
N PHE A 65 -2.24 11.70 -21.49
CA PHE A 65 -1.87 12.75 -22.44
C PHE A 65 -2.89 13.91 -22.47
N ARG A 66 -3.66 14.09 -21.39
CA ARG A 66 -4.79 15.03 -21.35
C ARG A 66 -4.35 16.49 -21.63
N PRO A 67 -3.29 17.04 -21.03
CA PRO A 67 -2.79 18.38 -21.35
C PRO A 67 -2.32 18.50 -22.81
N GLN A 68 -1.61 17.48 -23.31
CA GLN A 68 -1.04 17.48 -24.65
C GLN A 68 -2.14 17.48 -25.72
N VAL A 69 -3.24 16.74 -25.50
CA VAL A 69 -4.41 16.79 -26.40
C VAL A 69 -5.11 18.13 -26.37
N ASN A 70 -5.24 18.75 -25.19
CA ASN A 70 -5.85 20.08 -25.07
C ASN A 70 -5.00 21.12 -25.82
N GLU A 71 -3.68 21.03 -25.74
CA GLU A 71 -2.78 21.93 -26.48
C GLU A 71 -2.91 21.73 -27.99
N GLN A 72 -2.93 20.49 -28.48
CA GLN A 72 -3.14 20.21 -29.91
C GLN A 72 -4.50 20.73 -30.40
N LEU A 73 -5.56 20.58 -29.60
CA LEU A 73 -6.88 21.13 -29.94
C LEU A 73 -6.86 22.66 -30.03
N ARG A 74 -6.22 23.33 -29.06
CA ARG A 74 -6.08 24.77 -29.05
C ARG A 74 -5.31 25.28 -30.27
N LEU A 75 -4.25 24.57 -30.67
CA LEU A 75 -3.49 24.87 -31.90
C LEU A 75 -4.34 24.71 -33.17
N LYS A 76 -5.31 23.79 -33.17
CA LYS A 76 -6.30 23.61 -34.26
C LYS A 76 -7.56 24.49 -34.10
N GLY A 77 -7.57 25.42 -33.13
CA GLY A 77 -8.68 26.35 -32.90
C GLY A 77 -9.95 25.70 -32.35
N GLN A 78 -9.81 24.57 -31.65
CA GLN A 78 -10.91 23.83 -31.03
C GLN A 78 -10.80 23.87 -29.50
N GLU A 79 -11.96 23.88 -28.84
CA GLU A 79 -12.06 23.79 -27.38
C GLU A 79 -12.32 22.36 -26.93
N PRO A 80 -11.69 21.89 -25.83
CA PRO A 80 -11.92 20.56 -25.31
C PRO A 80 -13.33 20.44 -24.71
N ARG A 81 -14.02 19.34 -25.02
CA ARG A 81 -15.38 19.05 -24.51
C ARG A 81 -15.36 17.86 -23.57
N TYR A 82 -16.03 17.98 -22.44
CA TYR A 82 -16.18 16.92 -21.45
C TYR A 82 -17.65 16.79 -21.02
N TYR A 83 -18.05 15.57 -20.70
CA TYR A 83 -19.32 15.24 -20.08
C TYR A 83 -19.07 14.21 -18.98
N ASN A 84 -19.50 14.50 -17.74
CA ASN A 84 -19.25 13.66 -16.56
C ASN A 84 -17.76 13.25 -16.42
N GLY A 85 -16.86 14.22 -16.54
CA GLY A 85 -15.39 14.01 -16.46
C GLY A 85 -14.73 13.24 -17.61
N MET A 86 -15.50 12.71 -18.55
CA MET A 86 -15.01 12.00 -19.74
C MET A 86 -15.01 12.92 -20.96
N ARG A 87 -13.94 12.87 -21.76
CA ARG A 87 -13.84 13.67 -22.99
C ARG A 87 -14.86 13.19 -24.01
N VAL A 88 -15.50 14.13 -24.71
CA VAL A 88 -16.22 13.84 -25.96
C VAL A 88 -15.21 13.98 -27.11
N THR A 89 -14.94 12.89 -27.83
CA THR A 89 -13.86 12.84 -28.83
C THR A 89 -14.46 12.77 -30.23
N ASP A 90 -14.65 13.94 -30.86
CA ASP A 90 -14.95 14.02 -32.29
C ASP A 90 -13.73 13.67 -33.14
N SER A 91 -13.86 13.68 -34.47
CA SER A 91 -12.77 13.31 -35.38
C SER A 91 -11.53 14.21 -35.25
N ILE A 92 -11.70 15.51 -34.97
CA ILE A 92 -10.57 16.43 -34.80
C ILE A 92 -9.86 16.13 -33.46
N ALA A 93 -10.63 15.90 -32.40
CA ALA A 93 -10.11 15.48 -31.11
C ALA A 93 -9.43 14.12 -31.17
N LEU A 94 -9.90 13.20 -32.02
CA LEU A 94 -9.27 11.92 -32.25
C LEU A 94 -7.88 12.09 -32.89
N ASP A 95 -7.76 12.91 -33.94
CA ASP A 95 -6.48 13.20 -34.58
C ASP A 95 -5.49 13.81 -33.58
N CYS A 96 -5.94 14.79 -32.77
CA CYS A 96 -5.13 15.38 -31.69
C CYS A 96 -4.71 14.34 -30.64
N ALA A 97 -5.60 13.41 -30.28
CA ALA A 97 -5.31 12.32 -29.36
C ALA A 97 -4.24 11.36 -29.92
N GLN A 98 -4.29 11.04 -31.21
CA GLN A 98 -3.28 10.20 -31.87
C GLN A 98 -1.91 10.88 -31.90
N GLU A 99 -1.87 12.16 -32.27
CA GLU A 99 -0.65 12.97 -32.28
C GLU A 99 -0.01 13.02 -30.88
N ALA A 100 -0.79 13.38 -29.86
CA ALA A 100 -0.31 13.49 -28.48
C ALA A 100 0.15 12.13 -27.92
N ALA A 101 -0.64 11.06 -28.11
CA ALA A 101 -0.30 9.74 -27.60
C ALA A 101 0.97 9.18 -28.26
N GLY A 102 1.15 9.40 -29.56
CA GLY A 102 2.34 8.99 -30.31
C GLY A 102 3.58 9.77 -29.89
N GLN A 103 3.46 11.09 -29.78
CA GLN A 103 4.55 11.96 -29.32
C GLN A 103 5.03 11.55 -27.93
N LEU A 104 4.13 11.46 -26.94
CA LEU A 104 4.51 11.11 -25.57
C LEU A 104 5.09 9.71 -25.46
N ARG A 105 4.59 8.75 -26.23
CA ARG A 105 5.19 7.41 -26.29
C ARG A 105 6.66 7.49 -26.69
N TYR A 106 7.00 8.23 -27.75
CA TYR A 106 8.39 8.38 -28.17
C TYR A 106 9.25 9.14 -27.15
N GLU A 107 8.71 10.16 -26.49
CA GLU A 107 9.41 10.88 -25.43
C GLU A 107 9.73 9.97 -24.23
N ILE A 108 8.77 9.13 -23.82
CA ILE A 108 8.96 8.13 -22.75
C ILE A 108 10.00 7.09 -23.16
N GLU A 109 9.88 6.51 -24.36
CA GLU A 109 10.85 5.53 -24.89
C GLU A 109 12.27 6.14 -24.98
N ALA A 110 12.39 7.40 -25.39
CA ALA A 110 13.65 8.12 -25.43
C ALA A 110 14.22 8.36 -24.02
N ALA A 111 13.39 8.70 -23.04
CA ALA A 111 13.80 8.89 -21.65
C ALA A 111 14.37 7.58 -21.06
N PHE A 112 13.73 6.44 -21.28
CA PHE A 112 14.24 5.12 -20.87
C PHE A 112 15.49 4.66 -21.64
N SER A 113 15.86 5.35 -22.72
CA SER A 113 17.08 5.06 -23.48
C SER A 113 18.32 5.81 -22.97
N GLN A 114 18.18 6.71 -22.00
CA GLN A 114 19.27 7.53 -21.46
C GLN A 114 20.17 6.74 -20.49
N GLY A 115 20.94 5.78 -21.00
CA GLY A 115 21.91 4.97 -20.25
C GLY A 115 23.22 5.69 -19.92
N LEU A 116 23.18 6.95 -19.49
CA LEU A 116 24.38 7.72 -19.18
C LEU A 116 25.17 7.10 -18.02
N PRO A 117 26.52 7.15 -18.03
CA PRO A 117 27.33 6.68 -16.91
C PRO A 117 26.97 7.38 -15.59
N ASN A 118 26.97 6.63 -14.48
CA ASN A 118 26.64 7.11 -13.12
C ASN A 118 25.19 7.59 -12.90
N THR A 119 24.26 7.28 -13.81
CA THR A 119 22.82 7.38 -13.51
C THR A 119 22.32 6.05 -12.94
N PRO A 120 21.15 6.02 -12.28
CA PRO A 120 20.54 4.75 -11.87
C PRO A 120 20.25 3.80 -13.05
N MET A 121 20.23 4.33 -14.27
CA MET A 121 20.08 3.58 -15.51
C MET A 121 21.40 3.07 -16.09
N ALA A 122 22.55 3.43 -15.51
CA ALA A 122 23.86 2.98 -15.98
C ALA A 122 23.97 1.44 -15.84
N GLY A 123 24.08 0.75 -16.98
CA GLY A 123 24.12 -0.72 -17.03
C GLY A 123 22.75 -1.40 -16.90
N ALA A 124 21.69 -0.67 -16.55
CA ALA A 124 20.32 -1.15 -16.61
C ALA A 124 19.81 -1.04 -18.06
N ARG A 125 19.83 -2.15 -18.80
CA ARG A 125 19.13 -2.22 -20.11
C ARG A 125 17.63 -2.32 -19.86
N VAL A 126 16.97 -1.19 -19.62
CA VAL A 126 15.51 -1.11 -19.59
C VAL A 126 14.99 -1.25 -21.01
N ARG A 127 14.41 -2.40 -21.33
CA ARG A 127 13.69 -2.63 -22.59
C ARG A 127 12.26 -2.18 -22.41
N VAL A 128 11.79 -1.26 -23.25
CA VAL A 128 10.39 -0.83 -23.29
C VAL A 128 9.71 -1.51 -24.46
N ILE A 129 8.59 -2.19 -24.20
CA ILE A 129 7.74 -2.82 -25.22
C ILE A 129 6.37 -2.16 -25.19
N SER A 130 5.93 -1.71 -26.35
CA SER A 130 4.66 -1.01 -26.55
C SER A 130 3.95 -1.61 -27.77
N GLY A 131 2.62 -1.71 -27.71
CA GLY A 131 1.88 -2.48 -28.72
C GLY A 131 0.36 -2.40 -28.57
N ASN A 132 -0.34 -3.19 -29.37
CA ASN A 132 -1.80 -3.29 -29.42
C ASN A 132 -2.36 -4.19 -28.32
N PHE A 133 -2.04 -3.90 -27.06
CA PHE A 133 -2.48 -4.71 -25.91
C PHE A 133 -3.95 -4.51 -25.54
N LEU A 134 -4.64 -3.55 -26.16
CA LEU A 134 -6.01 -3.17 -25.82
C LEU A 134 -6.94 -3.35 -27.01
N THR A 135 -8.06 -4.04 -26.79
CA THR A 135 -9.23 -3.95 -27.67
C THR A 135 -10.22 -2.98 -27.06
N ALA A 136 -10.65 -1.98 -27.81
CA ALA A 136 -11.61 -0.97 -27.38
C ALA A 136 -13.03 -1.23 -27.90
N ARG A 137 -13.99 -0.58 -27.26
CA ARG A 137 -15.38 -0.43 -27.73
C ARG A 137 -15.83 1.01 -27.52
N PRO A 138 -16.76 1.55 -28.33
CA PRO A 138 -17.30 2.89 -28.10
C PRO A 138 -18.00 2.96 -26.74
N VAL A 139 -17.96 4.14 -26.12
CA VAL A 139 -18.87 4.51 -25.03
C VAL A 139 -20.31 4.55 -25.56
N GLY A 140 -20.50 5.12 -26.76
CA GLY A 140 -21.81 5.31 -27.38
C GLY A 140 -22.49 6.59 -26.88
N ILE A 141 -23.83 6.57 -26.84
CA ILE A 141 -24.64 7.71 -26.39
C ILE A 141 -25.05 7.47 -24.93
N VAL A 142 -24.71 8.39 -24.04
CA VAL A 142 -25.06 8.37 -22.61
C VAL A 142 -25.74 9.68 -22.26
N ASP A 143 -26.91 9.61 -21.62
CA ASP A 143 -27.71 10.79 -21.24
C ASP A 143 -27.98 11.78 -22.39
N GLY A 144 -28.09 11.26 -23.61
CA GLY A 144 -28.30 12.04 -24.84
C GLY A 144 -27.04 12.69 -25.42
N VAL A 145 -25.86 12.49 -24.81
CA VAL A 145 -24.56 12.95 -25.32
C VAL A 145 -23.87 11.82 -26.08
N ASP A 146 -23.53 12.07 -27.34
CA ASP A 146 -22.75 11.14 -28.16
C ASP A 146 -21.24 11.34 -27.92
N PHE A 147 -20.59 10.29 -27.43
CA PHE A 147 -19.17 10.28 -27.14
C PHE A 147 -18.27 9.99 -28.35
N MET A 148 -18.86 9.63 -29.49
CA MET A 148 -18.16 9.43 -30.77
C MET A 148 -16.98 8.47 -30.62
N HIS A 149 -15.74 8.96 -30.75
CA HIS A 149 -14.52 8.16 -30.66
C HIS A 149 -13.96 8.02 -29.24
N SER A 150 -14.71 8.40 -28.19
CA SER A 150 -14.34 8.01 -26.84
C SER A 150 -14.76 6.56 -26.59
N GLY A 151 -13.84 5.78 -26.03
CA GLY A 151 -14.04 4.35 -25.83
C GLY A 151 -13.81 3.87 -24.42
N LEU A 152 -14.14 2.61 -24.22
CA LEU A 152 -13.86 1.83 -23.02
C LEU A 152 -13.02 0.60 -23.40
N VAL A 153 -12.23 0.11 -22.46
CA VAL A 153 -11.49 -1.14 -22.64
C VAL A 153 -12.49 -2.30 -22.70
N ARG A 154 -12.45 -3.07 -23.78
CA ARG A 154 -13.25 -4.30 -23.96
C ARG A 154 -12.49 -5.53 -23.50
N LYS A 155 -11.20 -5.60 -23.83
CA LYS A 155 -10.31 -6.74 -23.53
C LYS A 155 -8.87 -6.25 -23.42
N VAL A 156 -8.12 -6.79 -22.47
CA VAL A 156 -6.66 -6.65 -22.39
C VAL A 156 -6.00 -7.94 -22.89
N ASP A 157 -4.92 -7.80 -23.67
CA ASP A 157 -4.06 -8.92 -24.06
C ASP A 157 -3.12 -9.30 -22.91
N VAL A 158 -3.69 -9.98 -21.91
CA VAL A 158 -2.98 -10.42 -20.71
C VAL A 158 -1.79 -11.31 -21.04
N GLU A 159 -1.91 -12.20 -22.02
CA GLU A 159 -0.84 -13.12 -22.41
C GLU A 159 0.33 -12.37 -23.06
N GLY A 160 0.04 -11.44 -23.98
CA GLY A 160 1.05 -10.59 -24.59
C GLY A 160 1.80 -9.73 -23.57
N ILE A 161 1.07 -9.11 -22.63
CA ILE A 161 1.69 -8.31 -21.55
C ILE A 161 2.56 -9.20 -20.66
N ARG A 162 2.07 -10.36 -20.20
CA ARG A 162 2.84 -11.28 -19.35
C ARG A 162 4.10 -11.77 -20.04
N SER A 163 4.01 -12.16 -21.32
CA SER A 163 5.18 -12.58 -22.09
C SER A 163 6.25 -11.49 -22.19
N ALA A 164 5.84 -10.22 -22.34
CA ALA A 164 6.76 -9.09 -22.35
C ALA A 164 7.41 -8.89 -20.97
N LEU A 165 6.62 -8.91 -19.89
CA LEU A 165 7.11 -8.79 -18.52
C LEU A 165 8.07 -9.92 -18.11
N ASP A 166 7.78 -11.16 -18.53
CA ASP A 166 8.62 -12.34 -18.27
C ASP A 166 9.95 -12.27 -19.03
N SER A 167 10.00 -11.50 -20.13
CA SER A 167 11.24 -11.19 -20.83
C SER A 167 12.03 -10.04 -20.17
N GLU A 168 11.66 -9.61 -18.96
CA GLU A 168 12.22 -8.48 -18.21
C GLU A 168 12.06 -7.12 -18.90
N ALA A 169 11.09 -6.99 -19.82
CA ALA A 169 10.75 -5.71 -20.42
C ALA A 169 9.72 -4.96 -19.58
N MET A 170 9.80 -3.63 -19.60
CA MET A 170 8.71 -2.76 -19.16
C MET A 170 7.68 -2.68 -20.28
N VAL A 171 6.40 -2.84 -19.93
CA VAL A 171 5.31 -2.71 -20.89
C VAL A 171 4.77 -1.29 -20.83
N LEU A 172 4.81 -0.57 -21.95
CA LEU A 172 4.25 0.77 -22.09
C LEU A 172 2.91 0.71 -22.85
N VAL A 173 1.84 1.17 -22.20
CA VAL A 173 0.48 1.16 -22.73
C VAL A 173 0.00 2.61 -22.90
N SER A 174 -0.26 3.02 -24.14
CA SER A 174 -0.99 4.26 -24.41
C SER A 174 -2.49 4.03 -24.21
N PRO A 175 -3.25 4.99 -23.63
CA PRO A 175 -4.69 4.86 -23.42
C PRO A 175 -5.43 5.17 -24.73
N PHE A 176 -5.16 4.31 -25.70
CA PHE A 176 -5.68 4.37 -27.05
C PHE A 176 -5.88 2.94 -27.51
N GLY A 177 -7.06 2.61 -28.04
CA GLY A 177 -7.41 1.24 -28.39
C GLY A 177 -8.16 1.14 -29.69
N PHE A 178 -8.18 -0.06 -30.27
CA PHE A 178 -8.82 -0.31 -31.56
C PHE A 178 -9.93 -1.34 -31.41
N SER A 179 -11.02 -1.17 -32.15
CA SER A 179 -12.04 -2.21 -32.29
C SER A 179 -11.56 -3.33 -33.22
N PRO A 180 -12.24 -4.48 -33.23
CA PRO A 180 -11.98 -5.53 -34.22
C PRO A 180 -12.15 -5.10 -35.68
N THR A 181 -12.86 -3.99 -35.94
CA THR A 181 -13.02 -3.42 -37.30
C THR A 181 -11.93 -2.40 -37.65
N GLY A 182 -10.99 -2.14 -36.73
CA GLY A 182 -9.87 -1.20 -36.93
C GLY A 182 -10.19 0.25 -36.57
N GLU A 183 -11.37 0.53 -35.99
CA GLU A 183 -11.72 1.87 -35.54
C GLU A 183 -10.97 2.24 -34.26
N ALA A 184 -10.45 3.47 -34.23
CA ALA A 184 -9.66 4.02 -33.14
C ALA A 184 -10.54 4.68 -32.08
N PHE A 185 -10.21 4.45 -30.80
CA PHE A 185 -10.88 5.06 -29.67
C PHE A 185 -9.89 5.66 -28.67
N ASN A 186 -10.20 6.87 -28.25
CA ASN A 186 -9.54 7.56 -27.14
C ASN A 186 -10.06 6.99 -25.81
N LEU A 187 -9.16 6.52 -24.96
CA LEU A 187 -9.48 5.94 -23.65
C LEU A 187 -8.95 6.85 -22.54
N SER A 188 -9.47 6.72 -21.32
CA SER A 188 -8.86 7.38 -20.16
C SER A 188 -7.71 6.55 -19.60
N MET A 189 -6.64 7.23 -19.15
CA MET A 189 -5.49 6.56 -18.53
C MET A 189 -5.92 5.78 -17.29
N GLU A 190 -6.82 6.36 -16.50
CA GLU A 190 -7.28 5.79 -15.24
C GLU A 190 -8.06 4.50 -15.46
N GLU A 191 -8.95 4.45 -16.46
CA GLU A 191 -9.69 3.23 -16.81
C GLU A 191 -8.75 2.17 -17.37
N VAL A 192 -7.79 2.55 -18.22
CA VAL A 192 -6.83 1.62 -18.81
C VAL A 192 -5.94 1.01 -17.73
N ALA A 193 -5.33 1.82 -16.87
CA ALA A 193 -4.49 1.35 -15.77
C ALA A 193 -5.27 0.45 -14.80
N THR A 194 -6.48 0.87 -14.42
CA THR A 194 -7.37 0.06 -13.57
C THR A 194 -7.69 -1.28 -14.22
N ARG A 195 -8.09 -1.29 -15.50
CA ARG A 195 -8.50 -2.50 -16.19
C ARG A 195 -7.33 -3.45 -16.42
N VAL A 196 -6.17 -2.92 -16.78
CA VAL A 196 -4.92 -3.68 -16.94
C VAL A 196 -4.51 -4.30 -15.61
N ALA A 197 -4.55 -3.55 -14.50
CA ALA A 197 -4.23 -4.06 -13.17
C ALA A 197 -5.16 -5.21 -12.76
N ILE A 198 -6.47 -5.04 -12.96
CA ILE A 198 -7.47 -6.07 -12.65
C ILE A 198 -7.26 -7.33 -13.50
N GLU A 199 -7.13 -7.21 -14.82
CA GLU A 199 -7.02 -8.38 -15.70
C GLU A 199 -5.68 -9.12 -15.52
N LEU A 200 -4.60 -8.40 -15.18
CA LEU A 200 -3.31 -9.02 -14.84
C LEU A 200 -3.29 -9.66 -13.45
N LYS A 201 -4.20 -9.23 -12.56
CA LYS A 201 -4.11 -9.42 -11.10
C LYS A 201 -2.81 -8.84 -10.55
N ALA A 202 -2.57 -7.58 -10.85
CA ALA A 202 -1.39 -6.86 -10.39
C ALA A 202 -1.37 -6.77 -8.85
N ASP A 203 -0.18 -6.86 -8.26
CA ASP A 203 0.02 -6.73 -6.82
C ASP A 203 -0.22 -5.27 -6.37
N LYS A 204 0.14 -4.30 -7.22
CA LYS A 204 -0.10 -2.87 -6.98
C LYS A 204 -0.57 -2.12 -8.22
N LEU A 205 -1.51 -1.21 -8.03
CA LEU A 205 -1.85 -0.13 -8.96
C LEU A 205 -1.39 1.20 -8.35
N LEU A 206 -0.61 2.00 -9.06
CA LEU A 206 -0.11 3.29 -8.55
C LEU A 206 -0.47 4.41 -9.53
N PHE A 207 -1.23 5.39 -9.09
CA PHE A 207 -1.47 6.62 -9.85
C PHE A 207 -0.52 7.72 -9.39
N LEU A 208 0.30 8.25 -10.30
CA LEU A 208 1.12 9.44 -10.10
C LEU A 208 0.35 10.65 -10.62
N THR A 209 -0.15 11.48 -9.71
CA THR A 209 -1.16 12.50 -9.97
C THR A 209 -0.78 13.87 -9.41
N GLU A 210 -1.54 14.88 -9.79
CA GLU A 210 -1.45 16.27 -9.33
C GLU A 210 -1.95 16.47 -7.90
N VAL A 211 -2.65 15.47 -7.34
CA VAL A 211 -3.12 15.49 -5.96
C VAL A 211 -2.22 14.60 -5.08
N PRO A 212 -1.96 15.00 -3.83
CA PRO A 212 -1.09 14.23 -2.93
C PRO A 212 -1.71 12.95 -2.36
N GLY A 213 -3.01 12.73 -2.57
CA GLY A 213 -3.78 11.65 -1.95
C GLY A 213 -5.09 12.17 -1.36
N VAL A 214 -5.72 11.36 -0.53
CA VAL A 214 -6.93 11.67 0.25
C VAL A 214 -6.49 12.12 1.64
N ARG A 215 -7.10 13.20 2.15
CA ARG A 215 -6.82 13.70 3.51
C ARG A 215 -7.67 13.00 4.56
N MET A 216 -7.22 13.03 5.82
CA MET A 216 -7.99 12.51 6.97
C MET A 216 -9.39 13.12 7.08
N ASP A 217 -9.50 14.43 6.83
CA ASP A 217 -10.76 15.12 6.56
C ASP A 217 -10.77 15.62 5.11
N PRO A 218 -11.42 14.87 4.18
CA PRO A 218 -11.49 15.23 2.77
C PRO A 218 -12.19 16.57 2.48
N CYS A 219 -13.03 17.06 3.40
CA CYS A 219 -13.75 18.32 3.28
C CYS A 219 -13.04 19.46 4.03
N GLY A 220 -12.03 19.14 4.83
CA GLY A 220 -11.27 20.09 5.63
C GLY A 220 -10.22 20.86 4.82
N PRO A 221 -9.65 21.94 5.39
CA PRO A 221 -8.56 22.68 4.77
C PRO A 221 -7.31 21.80 4.58
N ALA A 222 -6.53 22.13 3.56
CA ALA A 222 -5.23 21.52 3.32
C ALA A 222 -4.15 22.17 4.22
N ASP A 223 -3.98 21.66 5.44
CA ASP A 223 -2.98 22.14 6.39
C ASP A 223 -2.29 21.01 7.18
N GLU A 224 -1.38 21.35 8.08
CA GLU A 224 -0.59 20.40 8.89
C GLU A 224 -1.47 19.55 9.85
N ASN A 225 -2.65 20.03 10.23
CA ASN A 225 -3.58 19.31 11.11
C ASN A 225 -4.49 18.36 10.32
N ASN A 226 -4.48 18.44 9.00
CA ASN A 226 -5.24 17.57 8.10
C ASN A 226 -4.31 16.88 7.09
N PRO A 227 -3.41 15.99 7.56
CA PRO A 227 -2.45 15.30 6.70
C PRO A 227 -3.15 14.35 5.72
N ILE A 228 -2.36 13.83 4.78
CA ILE A 228 -2.79 12.73 3.90
C ILE A 228 -3.03 11.49 4.75
N ASP A 229 -4.18 10.86 4.54
CA ASP A 229 -4.48 9.54 5.08
C ASP A 229 -3.72 8.52 4.25
N THR A 230 -2.65 7.97 4.82
CA THR A 230 -1.72 7.12 4.08
C THR A 230 -2.25 5.72 3.85
N GLU A 231 -3.24 5.29 4.64
CA GLU A 231 -3.88 3.98 4.54
C GLU A 231 -5.39 4.10 4.68
N LEU A 232 -6.10 3.81 3.59
CA LEU A 232 -7.55 3.87 3.54
C LEU A 232 -8.14 2.47 3.31
N PRO A 233 -8.72 1.84 4.35
CA PRO A 233 -9.43 0.57 4.20
C PRO A 233 -10.49 0.62 3.09
N LEU A 234 -10.63 -0.45 2.32
CA LEU A 234 -11.54 -0.51 1.16
C LEU A 234 -12.99 -0.17 1.54
N ASP A 235 -13.47 -0.64 2.69
CA ASP A 235 -14.81 -0.33 3.17
C ASP A 235 -14.96 1.12 3.65
N ALA A 236 -13.89 1.75 4.14
CA ALA A 236 -13.87 3.19 4.42
C ALA A 236 -13.85 3.99 3.11
N ALA A 237 -13.01 3.62 2.14
CA ALA A 237 -12.94 4.22 0.81
C ALA A 237 -14.28 4.17 0.08
N ARG A 238 -14.97 3.02 0.10
CA ARG A 238 -16.32 2.85 -0.49
C ARG A 238 -17.34 3.78 0.16
N ARG A 239 -17.33 3.86 1.49
CA ARG A 239 -18.23 4.76 2.24
C ARG A 239 -17.94 6.22 1.94
N LEU A 240 -16.68 6.59 1.82
CA LEU A 240 -16.26 7.94 1.46
C LEU A 240 -16.75 8.30 0.05
N LEU A 241 -16.51 7.44 -0.94
CA LEU A 241 -16.99 7.65 -2.31
C LEU A 241 -18.51 7.83 -2.39
N ALA A 242 -19.29 7.08 -1.60
CA ALA A 242 -20.74 7.21 -1.57
C ALA A 242 -21.24 8.54 -0.97
N GLN A 243 -20.40 9.23 -0.19
CA GLN A 243 -20.74 10.52 0.44
C GLN A 243 -20.24 11.72 -0.37
N LEU A 244 -19.19 11.53 -1.18
CA LEU A 244 -18.62 12.57 -2.01
C LEU A 244 -19.55 12.92 -3.19
N PRO A 245 -19.52 14.18 -3.66
CA PRO A 245 -20.19 14.53 -4.91
C PRO A 245 -19.56 13.76 -6.08
N PRO A 246 -20.31 13.52 -7.18
CA PRO A 246 -19.77 12.91 -8.38
C PRO A 246 -18.54 13.69 -8.88
N ALA A 247 -17.42 12.98 -9.05
CA ALA A 247 -16.18 13.57 -9.52
C ALA A 247 -16.31 14.00 -10.99
N GLN A 248 -15.93 15.23 -11.29
CA GLN A 248 -15.99 15.85 -12.62
C GLN A 248 -14.60 16.15 -13.19
N GLN A 249 -13.61 16.34 -12.33
CA GLN A 249 -12.25 16.69 -12.71
C GLN A 249 -11.22 15.89 -11.90
N PRO A 250 -10.00 15.72 -12.43
CA PRO A 250 -8.95 14.96 -11.75
C PRO A 250 -8.58 15.42 -10.34
N THR A 251 -8.75 16.71 -10.03
CA THR A 251 -8.49 17.28 -8.70
C THR A 251 -9.57 16.98 -7.67
N ASP A 252 -10.71 16.42 -8.06
CA ASP A 252 -11.76 16.03 -7.12
C ASP A 252 -11.34 14.77 -6.35
N VAL A 253 -11.60 14.73 -5.04
CA VAL A 253 -11.20 13.62 -4.15
C VAL A 253 -11.69 12.26 -4.67
N GLY A 254 -12.90 12.20 -5.21
CA GLY A 254 -13.50 10.96 -5.71
C GLY A 254 -12.90 10.45 -7.03
N PHE A 255 -12.18 11.30 -7.79
CA PHE A 255 -11.81 11.01 -9.19
C PHE A 255 -10.85 9.83 -9.31
N TYR A 256 -9.72 9.84 -8.59
CA TYR A 256 -8.79 8.70 -8.58
C TYR A 256 -9.22 7.62 -7.58
N LEU A 257 -9.91 8.01 -6.51
CA LEU A 257 -10.36 7.09 -5.46
C LEU A 257 -11.32 6.03 -6.01
N GLN A 258 -12.24 6.38 -6.92
CA GLN A 258 -13.16 5.42 -7.55
C GLN A 258 -12.41 4.33 -8.33
N HIS A 259 -11.29 4.68 -8.98
CA HIS A 259 -10.46 3.73 -9.72
C HIS A 259 -9.70 2.81 -8.77
N CYS A 260 -9.18 3.35 -7.67
CA CYS A 260 -8.52 2.57 -6.62
C CYS A 260 -9.47 1.57 -5.96
N VAL A 261 -10.66 2.02 -5.57
CA VAL A 261 -11.69 1.14 -4.99
C VAL A 261 -12.08 0.05 -5.97
N ARG A 262 -12.35 0.40 -7.23
CA ARG A 262 -12.70 -0.58 -8.26
C ARG A 262 -11.59 -1.61 -8.50
N ALA A 263 -10.33 -1.19 -8.51
CA ALA A 263 -9.19 -2.09 -8.63
C ALA A 263 -9.16 -3.12 -7.49
N CYS A 264 -9.25 -2.63 -6.24
CA CYS A 264 -9.20 -3.49 -5.06
C CYS A 264 -10.41 -4.44 -4.96
N GLU A 265 -11.62 -3.97 -5.29
CA GLU A 265 -12.82 -4.83 -5.34
C GLU A 265 -12.71 -5.99 -6.31
N HIS A 266 -11.85 -5.87 -7.33
CA HIS A 266 -11.64 -6.88 -8.36
C HIS A 266 -10.30 -7.61 -8.23
N GLY A 267 -9.67 -7.55 -7.05
CA GLY A 267 -8.56 -8.42 -6.67
C GLY A 267 -7.15 -7.85 -6.86
N VAL A 268 -7.01 -6.54 -7.11
CA VAL A 268 -5.72 -5.86 -6.94
C VAL A 268 -5.48 -5.68 -5.43
N GLU A 269 -4.33 -6.10 -4.91
CA GLU A 269 -4.13 -6.08 -3.45
C GLU A 269 -4.09 -4.67 -2.87
N ARG A 270 -3.38 -3.76 -3.56
CA ARG A 270 -3.17 -2.38 -3.11
C ARG A 270 -3.28 -1.41 -4.27
N SER A 271 -3.97 -0.29 -4.07
CA SER A 271 -4.06 0.78 -5.06
C SER A 271 -3.68 2.12 -4.44
N HIS A 272 -2.80 2.88 -5.09
CA HIS A 272 -2.15 4.04 -4.51
C HIS A 272 -2.46 5.32 -5.31
N ILE A 273 -2.62 6.44 -4.61
CA ILE A 273 -2.67 7.80 -5.18
C ILE A 273 -1.48 8.58 -4.65
N LEU A 274 -0.56 8.96 -5.53
CA LEU A 274 0.74 9.53 -5.19
C LEU A 274 0.96 10.88 -5.89
N PRO A 275 1.54 11.89 -5.21
CA PRO A 275 1.89 13.15 -5.85
C PRO A 275 3.09 13.00 -6.79
N PHE A 276 2.95 13.40 -8.06
CA PHE A 276 4.12 13.51 -8.96
C PHE A 276 5.03 14.71 -8.61
N SER A 277 4.55 15.65 -7.80
CA SER A 277 5.29 16.86 -7.44
C SER A 277 6.47 16.55 -6.51
N THR A 278 6.34 15.51 -5.70
CA THR A 278 7.36 15.00 -4.77
C THR A 278 8.40 14.17 -5.53
N ASP A 279 9.67 14.57 -5.43
CA ASP A 279 10.77 13.81 -6.01
C ASP A 279 10.98 12.48 -5.26
N GLY A 280 11.15 11.39 -6.01
CA GLY A 280 11.26 10.05 -5.41
C GLY A 280 9.95 9.47 -4.87
N ALA A 281 8.77 10.02 -5.24
CA ALA A 281 7.47 9.60 -4.72
C ALA A 281 7.23 8.08 -4.80
N LEU A 282 7.59 7.46 -5.92
CA LEU A 282 7.48 6.01 -6.11
C LEU A 282 8.38 5.24 -5.13
N LEU A 283 9.63 5.68 -4.96
CA LEU A 283 10.58 5.01 -4.09
C LEU A 283 10.19 5.15 -2.63
N LEU A 284 9.71 6.33 -2.22
CA LEU A 284 9.21 6.58 -0.87
C LEU A 284 8.00 5.68 -0.57
N GLU A 285 7.03 5.61 -1.49
CA GLU A 285 5.85 4.77 -1.29
C GLU A 285 6.16 3.27 -1.25
N ILE A 286 7.08 2.80 -2.10
CA ILE A 286 7.37 1.36 -2.19
C ILE A 286 8.30 0.91 -1.08
N TYR A 287 9.27 1.73 -0.66
CA TYR A 287 10.38 1.28 0.19
C TYR A 287 10.41 1.92 1.59
N VAL A 288 9.41 2.74 1.94
CA VAL A 288 9.25 3.32 3.29
C VAL A 288 7.92 2.86 3.88
N HIS A 289 7.94 2.51 5.17
CA HIS A 289 6.77 1.96 5.87
C HIS A 289 5.57 2.91 5.89
N ASP A 290 5.79 4.16 6.26
CA ASP A 290 4.71 5.12 6.51
C ASP A 290 4.12 5.71 5.19
N GLY A 291 4.68 5.36 4.02
CA GLY A 291 4.24 5.87 2.70
C GLY A 291 4.31 7.40 2.59
N ILE A 292 3.81 7.95 1.48
CA ILE A 292 3.60 9.41 1.32
C ILE A 292 2.25 9.79 0.73
N GLY A 293 1.62 8.89 -0.02
CA GLY A 293 0.30 9.10 -0.60
C GLY A 293 -0.74 8.24 0.09
N THR A 294 -1.91 8.10 -0.53
CA THR A 294 -2.98 7.25 0.02
C THR A 294 -2.96 5.88 -0.62
N MET A 295 -2.87 4.83 0.21
CA MET A 295 -3.03 3.44 -0.19
C MET A 295 -4.44 2.95 0.16
N VAL A 296 -5.22 2.59 -0.86
CA VAL A 296 -6.46 1.83 -0.70
C VAL A 296 -6.13 0.34 -0.62
N ILE A 297 -6.61 -0.31 0.43
CA ILE A 297 -6.28 -1.70 0.74
C ILE A 297 -7.54 -2.49 1.15
N ASP A 298 -7.67 -3.72 0.68
CA ASP A 298 -8.61 -4.67 1.29
C ASP A 298 -8.17 -4.94 2.74
N GLU A 299 -9.07 -4.85 3.73
CA GLU A 299 -8.82 -4.84 5.19
C GLU A 299 -8.05 -6.07 5.74
N LYS A 300 -7.64 -7.00 4.89
CA LYS A 300 -6.94 -8.24 5.24
C LYS A 300 -5.46 -8.06 5.61
N LEU A 301 -4.96 -6.83 5.77
CA LEU A 301 -3.52 -6.62 5.97
C LEU A 301 -3.03 -6.79 7.41
N GLU A 302 -3.86 -6.57 8.42
CA GLU A 302 -3.47 -6.93 9.78
C GLU A 302 -3.70 -8.43 10.01
N GLU A 303 -2.66 -9.23 9.79
CA GLU A 303 -2.72 -10.63 10.18
C GLU A 303 -2.48 -10.77 11.68
N LEU A 304 -3.58 -10.98 12.40
CA LEU A 304 -3.54 -11.48 13.78
C LEU A 304 -3.37 -13.00 13.76
N ARG A 305 -2.11 -13.46 13.79
CA ARG A 305 -1.75 -14.88 13.68
C ARG A 305 -0.84 -15.35 14.79
N GLU A 306 -0.66 -16.67 14.88
CA GLU A 306 0.36 -17.27 15.75
C GLU A 306 1.74 -17.02 15.14
N ALA A 307 2.73 -16.79 16.01
CA ALA A 307 4.09 -16.52 15.59
C ALA A 307 4.79 -17.80 15.12
N THR A 308 5.69 -17.63 14.17
CA THR A 308 6.58 -18.64 13.61
C THR A 308 8.03 -18.29 13.94
N ILE A 309 8.95 -19.21 13.66
CA ILE A 309 10.38 -19.00 13.96
C ILE A 309 10.96 -17.75 13.25
N ASP A 310 10.41 -17.38 12.09
CA ASP A 310 10.86 -16.22 11.32
C ASP A 310 10.48 -14.88 12.00
N ASP A 311 9.48 -14.88 12.88
CA ASP A 311 8.99 -13.69 13.58
C ASP A 311 9.84 -13.31 14.80
N VAL A 312 10.73 -14.20 15.28
CA VAL A 312 11.56 -14.01 16.49
C VAL A 312 12.33 -12.69 16.44
N GLY A 313 12.91 -12.36 15.29
CA GLY A 313 13.64 -11.11 15.10
C GLY A 313 12.76 -9.87 15.30
N GLY A 314 11.57 -9.88 14.70
CA GLY A 314 10.60 -8.78 14.81
C GLY A 314 10.05 -8.64 16.23
N ILE A 315 9.75 -9.75 16.91
CA ILE A 315 9.30 -9.74 18.30
C ILE A 315 10.38 -9.13 19.22
N ILE A 316 11.65 -9.54 19.07
CA ILE A 316 12.76 -8.97 19.85
C ILE A 316 12.86 -7.47 19.64
N GLN A 317 12.84 -7.02 18.38
CA GLN A 317 12.92 -5.60 18.04
C GLN A 317 11.75 -4.80 18.65
N LEU A 318 10.55 -5.39 18.71
CA LEU A 318 9.36 -4.77 19.29
C LEU A 318 9.44 -4.65 20.82
N ILE A 319 9.92 -5.68 21.52
CA ILE A 319 9.90 -5.72 23.00
C ILE A 319 11.13 -5.08 23.64
N GLU A 320 12.28 -5.07 22.98
CA GLU A 320 13.57 -4.62 23.54
C GLU A 320 13.50 -3.21 24.19
N PRO A 321 12.84 -2.19 23.59
CA PRO A 321 12.69 -0.88 24.24
C PRO A 321 11.99 -0.94 25.60
N PHE A 322 10.99 -1.81 25.74
CA PHE A 322 10.22 -2.01 26.97
C PHE A 322 10.94 -2.89 28.00
N GLU A 323 11.89 -3.72 27.57
CA GLU A 323 12.77 -4.42 28.50
C GLU A 323 13.81 -3.46 29.09
N ARG A 324 14.36 -2.55 28.28
CA ARG A 324 15.35 -1.55 28.71
C ARG A 324 14.77 -0.54 29.71
N ASP A 325 13.52 -0.13 29.54
CA ASP A 325 12.86 0.80 30.45
C ASP A 325 12.22 0.13 31.69
N GLY A 326 12.34 -1.20 31.79
CA GLY A 326 11.85 -2.01 32.90
C GLY A 326 10.35 -2.33 32.85
N THR A 327 9.61 -1.90 31.83
CA THR A 327 8.19 -2.21 31.65
C THR A 327 7.98 -3.73 31.47
N LEU A 328 8.84 -4.38 30.68
CA LEU A 328 8.85 -5.83 30.50
C LEU A 328 9.98 -6.51 31.29
N VAL A 329 9.82 -7.82 31.48
CA VAL A 329 10.90 -8.70 31.95
C VAL A 329 11.77 -9.05 30.73
N LYS A 330 13.09 -8.95 30.89
CA LYS A 330 14.05 -9.33 29.86
C LYS A 330 13.89 -10.81 29.49
N ARG A 331 13.85 -11.09 28.18
CA ARG A 331 13.81 -12.44 27.61
C ARG A 331 14.98 -12.62 26.67
N ASP A 332 15.66 -13.75 26.79
CA ASP A 332 16.74 -14.07 25.86
C ASP A 332 16.17 -14.65 24.57
N ARG A 333 16.89 -14.45 23.45
CA ARG A 333 16.47 -14.92 22.12
C ARG A 333 16.10 -16.41 22.12
N THR A 334 16.88 -17.24 22.80
CA THR A 334 16.66 -18.70 22.88
C THR A 334 15.38 -19.06 23.64
N GLU A 335 14.95 -18.24 24.60
CA GLU A 335 13.67 -18.42 25.30
C GLU A 335 12.51 -18.15 24.36
N ILE A 336 12.59 -17.07 23.58
CA ILE A 336 11.56 -16.69 22.60
C ILE A 336 11.49 -17.73 21.47
N GLU A 337 12.63 -18.21 20.97
CA GLU A 337 12.68 -19.27 19.94
C GLU A 337 12.03 -20.56 20.42
N ARG A 338 12.30 -20.99 21.67
CA ARG A 338 11.70 -22.18 22.26
C ARG A 338 10.18 -22.03 22.43
N ASP A 339 9.75 -20.85 22.87
CA ASP A 339 8.37 -20.61 23.26
C ASP A 339 7.55 -19.93 22.14
N ILE A 340 8.07 -19.89 20.90
CA ILE A 340 7.52 -19.09 19.80
C ILE A 340 6.05 -19.42 19.48
N ALA A 341 5.66 -20.69 19.57
CA ALA A 341 4.27 -21.12 19.36
C ALA A 341 3.28 -20.53 20.40
N SER A 342 3.78 -20.07 21.55
CA SER A 342 2.96 -19.37 22.54
C SER A 342 2.62 -17.94 22.12
N TYR A 343 3.40 -17.34 21.22
CA TYR A 343 3.21 -15.96 20.78
C TYR A 343 2.12 -15.85 19.70
N THR A 344 1.32 -14.80 19.84
CA THR A 344 0.45 -14.25 18.81
C THR A 344 1.06 -12.91 18.41
N VAL A 345 1.12 -12.63 17.11
CA VAL A 345 1.61 -11.37 16.56
C VAL A 345 0.51 -10.65 15.78
N ILE A 346 0.62 -9.34 15.72
CA ILE A 346 -0.02 -8.53 14.69
C ILE A 346 1.09 -8.10 13.74
N GLU A 347 0.92 -8.51 12.49
CA GLU A 347 1.84 -8.27 11.40
C GLU A 347 1.17 -7.44 10.32
N HIS A 348 1.93 -6.51 9.76
CA HIS A 348 1.54 -5.71 8.60
C HIS A 348 2.75 -5.59 7.70
N ASP A 349 2.61 -6.07 6.47
CA ASP A 349 3.61 -5.97 5.41
C ASP A 349 5.00 -6.57 5.73
N GLY A 350 5.04 -7.61 6.55
CA GLY A 350 6.22 -8.33 7.02
C GLY A 350 6.82 -7.75 8.30
N VAL A 351 6.22 -6.71 8.86
CA VAL A 351 6.68 -6.02 10.07
C VAL A 351 5.78 -6.38 11.24
N ILE A 352 6.38 -6.87 12.33
CA ILE A 352 5.67 -7.13 13.58
C ILE A 352 5.56 -5.84 14.38
N PHE A 353 4.33 -5.36 14.61
CA PHE A 353 4.07 -4.15 15.40
C PHE A 353 3.20 -4.42 16.63
N GLY A 354 2.70 -5.65 16.80
CA GLY A 354 2.07 -6.11 18.04
C GLY A 354 2.46 -7.55 18.38
N CYS A 355 2.61 -7.86 19.66
CA CYS A 355 2.76 -9.25 20.12
C CYS A 355 2.15 -9.50 21.50
N ALA A 356 1.78 -10.74 21.78
CA ALA A 356 1.45 -11.24 23.12
C ALA A 356 1.69 -12.75 23.20
N ALA A 357 2.20 -13.24 24.32
CA ALA A 357 2.40 -14.66 24.59
C ALA A 357 1.30 -15.23 25.51
N LEU A 358 0.92 -16.48 25.28
CA LEU A 358 -0.02 -17.25 26.12
C LEU A 358 0.69 -18.43 26.77
N HIS A 359 0.80 -18.44 28.11
CA HIS A 359 1.37 -19.56 28.85
C HIS A 359 0.29 -20.26 29.69
N PRO A 360 -0.16 -21.47 29.32
CA PRO A 360 -1.23 -22.16 30.02
C PRO A 360 -0.74 -22.87 31.30
N TYR A 361 -1.59 -22.88 32.33
CA TYR A 361 -1.47 -23.65 33.57
C TYR A 361 -2.71 -24.52 33.73
N LEU A 362 -2.73 -25.65 33.02
CA LEU A 362 -3.93 -26.46 32.82
C LEU A 362 -4.49 -27.07 34.11
N GLU A 363 -3.63 -27.47 35.05
CA GLU A 363 -4.05 -28.01 36.36
C GLU A 363 -4.86 -26.98 37.18
N ALA A 364 -4.48 -25.71 37.09
CA ALA A 364 -5.17 -24.60 37.75
C ALA A 364 -6.27 -23.99 36.86
N LYS A 365 -6.53 -24.57 35.67
CA LYS A 365 -7.44 -24.06 34.64
C LYS A 365 -7.29 -22.56 34.39
N THR A 366 -6.06 -22.09 34.33
CA THR A 366 -5.77 -20.66 34.10
C THR A 366 -4.64 -20.49 33.10
N ALA A 367 -4.43 -19.27 32.61
CA ALA A 367 -3.31 -18.96 31.73
C ALA A 367 -2.75 -17.56 31.99
N GLU A 368 -1.46 -17.39 31.73
CA GLU A 368 -0.79 -16.09 31.78
C GLU A 368 -0.77 -15.48 30.38
N MET A 369 -1.26 -14.25 30.23
CA MET A 369 -0.94 -13.42 29.08
C MET A 369 0.33 -12.61 29.40
N ALA A 370 1.40 -12.88 28.68
CA ALA A 370 2.70 -12.26 28.86
C ALA A 370 3.12 -11.45 27.63
N ALA A 371 4.12 -10.58 27.79
CA ALA A 371 4.76 -9.84 26.70
C ALA A 371 3.78 -9.07 25.79
N VAL A 372 2.63 -8.61 26.31
CA VAL A 372 1.71 -7.80 25.51
C VAL A 372 2.39 -6.49 25.17
N THR A 373 2.55 -6.22 23.88
CA THR A 373 3.28 -5.05 23.39
C THR A 373 2.67 -4.63 22.06
N VAL A 374 2.50 -3.33 21.91
CA VAL A 374 2.14 -2.69 20.65
C VAL A 374 3.13 -1.56 20.43
N SER A 375 3.65 -1.46 19.21
CA SER A 375 4.56 -0.41 18.77
C SER A 375 4.04 0.95 19.18
N PRO A 376 4.84 1.84 19.79
CA PRO A 376 4.41 3.18 20.18
C PRO A 376 3.76 3.98 19.03
N LYS A 377 4.18 3.72 17.79
CA LYS A 377 3.62 4.35 16.58
C LYS A 377 2.17 3.94 16.30
N SER A 378 1.76 2.75 16.72
CA SER A 378 0.44 2.16 16.45
C SER A 378 -0.44 2.13 17.71
N GLN A 379 -0.07 2.83 18.78
CA GLN A 379 -0.89 2.87 19.99
C GLN A 379 -2.12 3.77 19.77
N GLY A 380 -3.28 3.32 20.26
CA GLY A 380 -4.55 4.06 20.17
C GLY A 380 -5.50 3.58 19.07
N THR A 381 -5.06 2.68 18.20
CA THR A 381 -5.83 2.06 17.09
C THR A 381 -6.67 0.85 17.50
N GLY A 382 -6.48 0.33 18.73
CA GLY A 382 -7.21 -0.83 19.25
C GLY A 382 -6.48 -2.17 19.18
N ASP A 383 -5.24 -2.20 18.68
CA ASP A 383 -4.48 -3.45 18.43
C ASP A 383 -4.17 -4.25 19.70
N GLY A 384 -3.92 -3.57 20.82
CA GLY A 384 -3.76 -4.24 22.11
C GLY A 384 -5.02 -5.00 22.53
N GLU A 385 -6.20 -4.52 22.14
CA GLU A 385 -7.47 -5.20 22.41
C GLU A 385 -7.71 -6.38 21.46
N LYS A 386 -7.29 -6.27 20.19
CA LYS A 386 -7.29 -7.39 19.24
C LYS A 386 -6.43 -8.54 19.76
N LEU A 387 -5.19 -8.25 20.21
CA LEU A 387 -4.30 -9.22 20.85
C LEU A 387 -4.96 -9.86 22.08
N LEU A 388 -5.51 -9.06 22.98
CA LEU A 388 -6.17 -9.57 24.18
C LEU A 388 -7.31 -10.55 23.84
N LYS A 389 -8.22 -10.17 22.95
CA LYS A 389 -9.36 -11.02 22.55
C LYS A 389 -8.88 -12.34 21.94
N ARG A 390 -7.83 -12.32 21.12
CA ARG A 390 -7.26 -13.54 20.52
C ARG A 390 -6.63 -14.45 21.56
N ILE A 391 -5.91 -13.89 22.53
CA ILE A 391 -5.32 -14.65 23.62
C ILE A 391 -6.42 -15.26 24.52
N GLU A 392 -7.49 -14.52 24.82
CA GLU A 392 -8.66 -15.04 25.56
C GLU A 392 -9.32 -16.22 24.84
N GLN A 393 -9.50 -16.11 23.51
CA GLN A 393 -10.05 -17.20 22.70
C GLN A 393 -9.16 -18.45 22.74
N ARG A 394 -7.84 -18.29 22.60
CA ARG A 394 -6.87 -19.40 22.69
C ARG A 394 -6.90 -20.04 24.09
N ALA A 395 -6.97 -19.24 25.15
CA ALA A 395 -7.06 -19.74 26.53
C ALA A 395 -8.36 -20.52 26.79
N ARG A 396 -9.51 -20.03 26.32
CA ARG A 396 -10.79 -20.77 26.39
C ARG A 396 -10.74 -22.09 25.63
N ALA A 397 -10.13 -22.11 24.45
CA ALA A 397 -9.97 -23.32 23.65
C ALA A 397 -9.11 -24.41 24.35
N LEU A 398 -8.20 -23.99 25.24
CA LEU A 398 -7.40 -24.88 26.09
C LEU A 398 -8.12 -25.30 27.39
N GLY A 399 -9.37 -24.86 27.60
CA GLY A 399 -10.16 -25.20 28.79
C GLY A 399 -9.85 -24.35 30.03
N CYS A 400 -9.17 -23.21 29.88
CA CYS A 400 -8.94 -22.28 30.98
C CYS A 400 -10.23 -21.53 31.34
N GLU A 401 -10.52 -21.41 32.64
CA GLU A 401 -11.65 -20.67 33.20
C GLU A 401 -11.28 -19.23 33.56
N THR A 402 -9.98 -18.96 33.75
CA THR A 402 -9.46 -17.64 34.09
C THR A 402 -8.17 -17.34 33.31
N MET A 403 -7.81 -16.07 33.24
CA MET A 403 -6.55 -15.59 32.70
C MET A 403 -5.98 -14.51 33.59
N PHE A 404 -4.66 -14.46 33.74
CA PHE A 404 -3.99 -13.47 34.56
C PHE A 404 -2.86 -12.77 33.81
N VAL A 405 -2.50 -11.59 34.32
CA VAL A 405 -1.37 -10.78 33.86
C VAL A 405 -0.58 -10.27 35.05
N LEU A 406 0.71 -10.07 34.83
CA LEU A 406 1.57 -9.38 35.79
C LEU A 406 2.03 -8.05 35.19
N THR A 407 1.78 -6.96 35.89
CA THR A 407 2.15 -5.62 35.38
C THR A 407 2.67 -4.70 36.48
N THR A 408 3.64 -3.87 36.15
CA THR A 408 4.18 -2.81 37.02
C THR A 408 3.66 -1.42 36.66
N ARG A 409 3.21 -1.20 35.42
CA ARG A 409 2.89 0.15 34.90
C ARG A 409 1.52 0.25 34.21
N THR A 410 1.00 -0.84 33.65
CA THR A 410 -0.18 -0.82 32.74
C THR A 410 -1.49 -1.28 33.40
N MET A 411 -1.58 -1.25 34.73
CA MET A 411 -2.72 -1.77 35.50
C MET A 411 -4.08 -1.27 35.01
N HIS A 412 -4.26 0.05 34.86
CA HIS A 412 -5.56 0.63 34.50
C HIS A 412 -6.07 0.17 33.13
N TRP A 413 -5.16 -0.15 32.19
CA TRP A 413 -5.54 -0.65 30.87
C TRP A 413 -6.25 -2.00 30.96
N PHE A 414 -5.77 -2.89 31.85
CA PHE A 414 -6.36 -4.20 32.11
C PHE A 414 -7.63 -4.12 32.97
N ILE A 415 -7.66 -3.26 33.99
CA ILE A 415 -8.86 -3.08 34.84
C ILE A 415 -10.07 -2.65 34.00
N LYS A 416 -9.88 -1.68 33.09
CA LYS A 416 -10.93 -1.27 32.14
C LYS A 416 -11.44 -2.40 31.25
N ARG A 417 -10.70 -3.50 31.14
CA ARG A 417 -10.99 -4.67 30.29
C ARG A 417 -11.42 -5.90 31.09
N GLY A 418 -11.79 -5.70 32.35
CA GLY A 418 -12.41 -6.74 33.19
C GLY A 418 -11.44 -7.54 34.05
N PHE A 419 -10.17 -7.14 34.14
CA PHE A 419 -9.25 -7.72 35.10
C PHE A 419 -9.43 -7.10 36.49
N GLN A 420 -9.25 -7.90 37.53
CA GLN A 420 -9.35 -7.50 38.92
C GLN A 420 -8.03 -7.79 39.65
N PRO A 421 -7.54 -6.87 40.50
CA PRO A 421 -6.33 -7.11 41.28
C PRO A 421 -6.55 -8.23 42.30
N VAL A 422 -5.55 -9.10 42.43
CA VAL A 422 -5.48 -10.16 43.44
C VAL A 422 -4.09 -10.17 44.07
N GLU A 423 -3.97 -10.80 45.23
CA GLU A 423 -2.68 -10.99 45.88
C GLU A 423 -1.80 -12.02 45.13
N PRO A 424 -0.47 -11.88 45.13
CA PRO A 424 0.45 -12.81 44.45
C PRO A 424 0.29 -14.27 44.87
N GLU A 425 -0.26 -14.53 46.06
CA GLU A 425 -0.57 -15.86 46.57
C GLU A 425 -1.58 -16.62 45.70
N TRP A 426 -2.39 -15.93 44.90
CA TRP A 426 -3.35 -16.50 43.96
C TRP A 426 -2.68 -17.21 42.77
N LEU A 427 -1.45 -16.84 42.42
CA LEU A 427 -0.75 -17.39 41.26
C LEU A 427 -0.64 -18.93 41.32
N PRO A 428 -0.71 -19.63 40.17
CA PRO A 428 -0.40 -21.06 40.12
C PRO A 428 0.98 -21.35 40.72
N GLU A 429 1.13 -22.45 41.46
CA GLU A 429 2.37 -22.78 42.19
C GLU A 429 3.62 -22.73 41.30
N ALA A 430 3.53 -23.29 40.08
CA ALA A 430 4.62 -23.25 39.11
C ALA A 430 5.02 -21.82 38.70
N ARG A 431 4.07 -20.88 38.66
CA ARG A 431 4.34 -19.48 38.36
C ARG A 431 4.80 -18.71 39.59
N LYS A 432 4.20 -18.97 40.74
CA LYS A 432 4.53 -18.39 42.05
C LYS A 432 5.99 -18.63 42.42
N ALA A 433 6.52 -19.83 42.16
CA ALA A 433 7.94 -20.15 42.36
C ALA A 433 8.91 -19.28 41.52
N LYS A 434 8.45 -18.75 40.38
CA LYS A 434 9.21 -17.89 39.46
C LYS A 434 8.84 -16.41 39.59
N TYR A 435 8.00 -16.04 40.56
CA TYR A 435 7.56 -14.66 40.74
C TYR A 435 8.70 -13.80 41.30
N ASN A 436 9.00 -12.69 40.63
CA ASN A 436 10.07 -11.79 41.04
C ASN A 436 9.53 -10.77 42.07
N TRP A 437 9.72 -11.08 43.35
CA TRP A 437 9.33 -10.22 44.48
C TRP A 437 10.01 -8.84 44.47
N GLY A 438 11.17 -8.70 43.85
CA GLY A 438 11.87 -7.42 43.68
C GLY A 438 11.17 -6.48 42.70
N ARG A 439 10.45 -7.02 41.70
CA ARG A 439 9.67 -6.21 40.73
C ARG A 439 8.32 -5.75 41.28
N LYS A 440 7.80 -6.39 42.33
CA LYS A 440 6.48 -6.09 42.95
C LYS A 440 5.37 -5.90 41.89
N SER A 441 5.31 -6.80 40.92
CA SER A 441 4.33 -6.72 39.84
C SER A 441 2.93 -7.02 40.37
N GLN A 442 1.96 -6.19 40.02
CA GLN A 442 0.57 -6.43 40.41
C GLN A 442 0.02 -7.62 39.63
N VAL A 443 -0.65 -8.54 40.33
CA VAL A 443 -1.32 -9.68 39.72
C VAL A 443 -2.77 -9.29 39.46
N LEU A 444 -3.17 -9.34 38.20
CA LEU A 444 -4.55 -9.05 37.80
C LEU A 444 -5.14 -10.29 37.14
N VAL A 445 -6.39 -10.62 37.49
CA VAL A 445 -7.08 -11.82 37.02
C VAL A 445 -8.40 -11.43 36.36
N LYS A 446 -8.70 -12.07 35.23
CA LYS A 446 -9.97 -11.97 34.53
C LYS A 446 -10.59 -13.35 34.40
N LYS A 447 -11.88 -13.45 34.67
CA LYS A 447 -12.66 -14.65 34.33
C LYS A 447 -12.92 -14.67 32.83
N LEU A 448 -12.64 -15.81 32.19
CA LEU A 448 -12.79 -15.99 30.75
C LEU A 448 -14.22 -16.31 30.37
#